data_AF-A0A081DAB5-F1
#
_entry.id   AF-A0A081DAB5-F1
#
_cell.length_a   1.000
_cell.length_b   1.000
_cell.length_c   1.000
_cell.angle_alpha   90.00
_cell.angle_beta   90.00
_cell.angle_gamma   90.00
#
_symmetry.space_group_name_H-M   'P 1'
#
loop_
_entity.id
_entity.type
_entity.pdbx_description
1 polymer ?
#
loop_
_entity_poly.entity_id
_entity_poly.type
_entity_poly.pdbx_seq_one_letter_code
_entity_poly.pdbx_strand_id
1 'polypeptide(L)'
;MEFEQIKDYVPGDDVRNINWKASAKRGQLMLNQYQDEKSQPVYSVIDKGRVMKMPFEGMKLIDYAINATLVISNIALKKGDKAGMFGFSDRISNQVVAQKRASQMNLILETLYNVDTDFKESDFSRLYIDVKRKITNRSLLLLYTNFETLDALHRQLPYLQAIAKNHLLVIIFFENTELKEMLIEEVDTTREIFDKTIAEKFIYEKKLIVNELNKYGIQTILTEPQHLTVNTINKYLEIKARGLL
;
A
#
# COMPACT_ATOMS: atom_id res chain seq x y z
N MET A 1 21.17 7.83 -9.62
CA MET A 1 21.51 9.19 -10.05
C MET A 1 20.97 10.11 -8.98
N GLU A 2 21.85 10.84 -8.30
CA GLU A 2 21.50 11.81 -7.25
C GLU A 2 20.70 12.96 -7.89
N PHE A 3 19.58 13.34 -7.29
CA PHE A 3 18.84 14.52 -7.71
C PHE A 3 19.53 15.74 -7.07
N GLU A 4 20.21 16.54 -7.90
CA GLU A 4 20.87 17.78 -7.48
C GLU A 4 19.84 18.92 -7.51
N GLN A 5 19.36 19.34 -6.34
CA GLN A 5 18.55 20.56 -6.23
C GLN A 5 19.48 21.73 -5.90
N ILE A 6 19.29 22.85 -6.59
CA ILE A 6 20.09 24.06 -6.36
C ILE A 6 19.27 25.04 -5.50
N LYS A 7 19.77 25.37 -4.32
CA LYS A 7 19.17 26.38 -3.43
C LYS A 7 20.06 27.62 -3.27
N ASP A 8 19.48 28.72 -2.82
CA ASP A 8 20.25 29.90 -2.45
C ASP A 8 21.07 29.63 -1.17
N TYR A 9 22.29 30.16 -1.12
CA TYR A 9 23.16 30.08 0.05
C TYR A 9 22.60 30.90 1.21
N VAL A 10 22.54 30.30 2.41
CA VAL A 10 22.22 31.01 3.65
C VAL A 10 23.43 30.95 4.59
N PRO A 11 23.76 32.03 5.33
CA PRO A 11 24.82 32.01 6.33
C PRO A 11 24.65 30.84 7.30
N GLY A 12 25.67 29.97 7.38
CA GLY A 12 25.64 28.71 8.15
C GLY A 12 25.64 27.45 7.29
N ASP A 13 25.37 27.56 5.99
CA ASP A 13 25.52 26.45 5.05
C ASP A 13 27.00 26.12 4.75
N ASP A 14 27.29 24.83 4.48
CA ASP A 14 28.64 24.35 4.16
C ASP A 14 29.11 24.87 2.78
N VAL A 15 30.14 25.70 2.79
CA VAL A 15 30.74 26.32 1.60
C VAL A 15 31.35 25.32 0.60
N ARG A 16 31.62 24.08 1.03
CA ARG A 16 32.13 23.02 0.14
C ARG A 16 31.11 22.60 -0.92
N ASN A 17 29.83 22.85 -0.67
CA ASN A 17 28.74 22.48 -1.57
C ASN A 17 28.36 23.63 -2.54
N ILE A 18 29.16 24.70 -2.65
CA ILE A 18 28.85 25.82 -3.55
C ILE A 18 28.88 25.36 -5.02
N ASN A 19 27.78 25.60 -5.73
CA ASN A 19 27.71 25.40 -7.17
C ASN A 19 28.20 26.66 -7.88
N TRP A 20 29.49 26.68 -8.21
CA TRP A 20 30.12 27.84 -8.88
C TRP A 20 29.47 28.16 -10.23
N LYS A 21 29.02 27.15 -10.98
CA LYS A 21 28.38 27.33 -12.30
C LYS A 21 27.02 28.00 -12.17
N ALA A 22 26.18 27.55 -11.24
CA ALA A 22 24.87 28.15 -10.98
C ALA A 22 25.01 29.53 -10.35
N SER A 23 25.99 29.71 -9.46
CA SER A 23 26.28 31.00 -8.82
C SER A 23 26.68 32.07 -9.84
N ALA A 24 27.55 31.71 -10.79
CA ALA A 24 27.95 32.61 -11.88
C ALA A 24 26.76 32.99 -12.79
N LYS A 25 25.80 32.09 -13.01
CA LYS A 25 24.63 32.35 -13.85
C LYS A 25 23.56 33.21 -13.16
N ARG A 26 23.37 33.04 -11.84
CA ARG A 26 22.37 33.78 -11.05
C ARG A 26 22.89 35.07 -10.42
N GLY A 27 24.21 35.24 -10.32
CA GLY A 27 24.83 36.42 -9.69
C GLY A 27 24.75 36.41 -8.15
N GLN A 28 24.41 35.28 -7.54
CA GLN A 28 24.37 35.08 -6.09
C GLN A 28 24.88 33.68 -5.73
N LEU A 29 25.36 33.47 -4.50
CA LEU A 29 25.87 32.16 -4.08
C LEU A 29 24.75 31.12 -4.08
N MET A 30 24.98 30.02 -4.80
CA MET A 30 24.08 28.88 -4.94
C MET A 30 24.76 27.64 -4.36
N LEU A 31 23.99 26.77 -3.71
CA LEU A 31 24.47 25.51 -3.14
C LEU A 31 23.87 24.31 -3.85
N ASN A 32 24.68 23.28 -4.03
CA ASN A 32 24.24 21.93 -4.30
C ASN A 32 23.63 21.32 -3.04
N GLN A 33 22.34 21.08 -3.09
CA GLN A 33 21.64 20.28 -2.10
C GLN A 33 21.54 18.85 -2.62
N TYR A 34 22.41 18.00 -2.09
CA TYR A 34 22.33 16.56 -2.29
C TYR A 34 21.24 16.03 -1.36
N GLN A 35 20.08 15.70 -1.91
CA GLN A 35 19.11 14.91 -1.18
C GLN A 35 19.46 13.44 -1.43
N ASP A 36 19.99 12.77 -0.42
CA ASP A 36 20.06 11.31 -0.44
C ASP A 36 18.64 10.78 -0.64
N GLU A 37 18.34 10.24 -1.82
CA GLU A 37 17.20 9.34 -1.98
C GLU A 37 17.49 8.13 -1.09
N LYS A 38 17.03 8.19 0.16
CA LYS A 38 17.11 7.07 1.08
C LYS A 38 16.36 5.91 0.45
N SER A 39 17.08 4.85 0.15
CA SER A 39 16.52 3.59 -0.33
C SER A 39 15.64 2.98 0.76
N GLN A 40 14.34 3.18 0.64
CA GLN A 40 13.37 2.80 1.67
C GLN A 40 12.85 1.38 1.46
N PRO A 41 12.61 0.60 2.52
CA PRO A 41 11.95 -0.69 2.39
C PRO A 41 10.46 -0.52 2.12
N VAL A 42 10.00 -1.10 1.02
CA VAL A 42 8.59 -1.20 0.64
C VAL A 42 8.20 -2.67 0.67
N TYR A 43 7.23 -3.01 1.51
CA TYR A 43 6.68 -4.35 1.60
C TYR A 43 5.25 -4.38 1.09
N SER A 44 4.99 -5.31 0.17
CA SER A 44 3.62 -5.74 -0.13
C SER A 44 3.23 -6.87 0.82
N VAL A 45 2.17 -6.65 1.60
CA VAL A 45 1.64 -7.58 2.59
C VAL A 45 0.33 -8.11 2.06
N ILE A 46 0.29 -9.38 1.67
CA ILE A 46 -0.86 -9.98 0.99
C ILE A 46 -1.63 -10.83 1.99
N ASP A 47 -2.86 -10.45 2.29
CA ASP A 47 -3.78 -11.30 3.04
C ASP A 47 -4.18 -12.52 2.18
N LYS A 48 -4.05 -13.71 2.74
CA LYS A 48 -4.39 -15.00 2.12
C LYS A 48 -5.65 -15.62 2.72
N GLY A 49 -6.29 -14.93 3.67
CA GLY A 49 -7.48 -15.40 4.34
C GLY A 49 -8.70 -15.43 3.43
N ARG A 50 -9.80 -15.98 3.96
CA ARG A 50 -11.01 -16.28 3.17
C ARG A 50 -11.59 -15.09 2.41
N VAL A 51 -11.50 -13.88 2.97
CA VAL A 51 -12.08 -12.65 2.39
C VAL A 51 -11.44 -12.26 1.06
N MET A 52 -10.21 -12.72 0.82
CA MET A 52 -9.46 -12.47 -0.42
C MET A 52 -9.78 -13.47 -1.53
N LYS A 53 -10.62 -14.49 -1.25
CA LYS A 53 -11.12 -15.45 -2.25
C LYS A 53 -12.32 -14.90 -3.03
N MET A 54 -12.93 -13.80 -2.59
CA MET A 54 -14.11 -13.24 -3.24
C MET A 54 -13.88 -13.13 -4.76
N PRO A 55 -14.75 -13.75 -5.57
CA PRO A 55 -14.62 -13.71 -7.02
C PRO A 55 -14.98 -12.31 -7.54
N PHE A 56 -14.30 -11.89 -8.59
CA PHE A 56 -14.55 -10.65 -9.30
C PHE A 56 -14.07 -10.84 -10.74
N GLU A 57 -14.96 -10.67 -11.73
CA GLU A 57 -14.66 -10.80 -13.16
C GLU A 57 -13.87 -12.08 -13.54
N GLY A 58 -14.15 -13.20 -12.86
CA GLY A 58 -13.49 -14.48 -13.10
C GLY A 58 -12.12 -14.66 -12.44
N MET A 59 -11.65 -13.69 -11.67
CA MET A 59 -10.45 -13.78 -10.81
C MET A 59 -10.81 -13.63 -9.33
N LYS A 60 -9.90 -13.98 -8.42
CA LYS A 60 -10.05 -13.71 -6.98
C LYS A 60 -9.40 -12.38 -6.64
N LEU A 61 -9.84 -11.71 -5.56
CA LEU A 61 -9.19 -10.49 -5.07
C LEU A 61 -7.68 -10.67 -4.80
N ILE A 62 -7.24 -11.85 -4.37
CA ILE A 62 -5.82 -12.15 -4.18
C ILE A 62 -5.01 -12.06 -5.48
N ASP A 63 -5.60 -12.40 -6.63
CA ASP A 63 -4.92 -12.38 -7.93
C ASP A 63 -4.61 -10.93 -8.33
N TYR A 64 -5.55 -10.01 -8.08
CA TYR A 64 -5.33 -8.58 -8.23
C TYR A 64 -4.22 -8.08 -7.30
N ALA A 65 -4.20 -8.51 -6.04
CA ALA A 65 -3.16 -8.15 -5.08
C ALA A 65 -1.76 -8.66 -5.49
N ILE A 66 -1.67 -9.87 -6.06
CA ILE A 66 -0.44 -10.45 -6.62
C ILE A 66 0.06 -9.58 -7.79
N ASN A 67 -0.82 -9.24 -8.73
CA ASN A 67 -0.48 -8.39 -9.87
C ASN A 67 -0.02 -6.99 -9.43
N ALA A 68 -0.73 -6.37 -8.49
CA ALA A 68 -0.33 -5.07 -7.93
C ALA A 68 1.03 -5.16 -7.23
N THR A 69 1.26 -6.22 -6.43
CA THR A 69 2.54 -6.47 -5.75
C THR A 69 3.70 -6.58 -6.74
N LEU A 70 3.49 -7.27 -7.86
CA LEU A 70 4.49 -7.42 -8.90
C LEU A 70 4.90 -6.07 -9.50
N VAL A 71 3.89 -5.29 -9.91
CA VAL A 71 4.12 -4.00 -10.56
C VAL A 71 4.74 -2.99 -9.59
N ILE A 72 4.26 -2.94 -8.35
CA ILE A 72 4.82 -2.07 -7.31
C ILE A 72 6.26 -2.45 -6.99
N SER A 73 6.57 -3.74 -6.86
CA SER A 73 7.93 -4.19 -6.58
C SER A 73 8.90 -3.74 -7.68
N ASN A 74 8.49 -3.86 -8.94
CA ASN A 74 9.28 -3.39 -10.08
C ASN A 74 9.48 -1.87 -10.05
N ILE A 75 8.43 -1.11 -9.77
CA ILE A 75 8.49 0.35 -9.71
C ILE A 75 9.35 0.83 -8.53
N ALA A 76 9.20 0.22 -7.35
CA ALA A 76 10.01 0.52 -6.18
C ALA A 76 11.50 0.32 -6.47
N LEU A 77 11.87 -0.83 -7.06
CA LEU A 77 13.25 -1.12 -7.46
C LEU A 77 13.78 -0.11 -8.50
N LYS A 78 12.98 0.22 -9.52
CA LYS A 78 13.34 1.25 -10.53
C LYS A 78 13.51 2.64 -9.94
N LYS A 79 12.79 2.96 -8.86
CA LYS A 79 12.89 4.22 -8.11
C LYS A 79 13.95 4.17 -6.99
N GLY A 80 14.82 3.16 -6.97
CA GLY A 80 15.93 3.05 -6.03
C GLY A 80 15.56 2.54 -4.63
N ASP A 81 14.31 2.14 -4.41
CA ASP A 81 13.83 1.58 -3.15
C ASP A 81 14.08 0.06 -3.07
N LYS A 82 13.93 -0.48 -1.86
CA LYS A 82 14.05 -1.92 -1.60
C LYS A 82 12.65 -2.52 -1.67
N ALA A 83 12.44 -3.51 -2.51
CA ALA A 83 11.16 -4.20 -2.62
C ALA A 83 11.19 -5.53 -1.87
N GLY A 84 10.20 -5.76 -1.00
CA GLY A 84 9.96 -7.02 -0.32
C GLY A 84 8.48 -7.37 -0.35
N MET A 85 8.15 -8.60 0.01
CA MET A 85 6.75 -9.01 0.15
C MET A 85 6.62 -10.17 1.12
N PHE A 86 5.42 -10.38 1.63
CA PHE A 86 5.05 -11.63 2.27
C PHE A 86 3.53 -11.82 2.25
N GLY A 87 3.09 -13.07 2.25
CA GLY A 87 1.70 -13.43 2.49
C GLY A 87 1.45 -13.67 3.98
N PHE A 88 0.20 -13.55 4.42
CA PHE A 88 -0.20 -14.00 5.75
C PHE A 88 -1.63 -14.52 5.79
N SER A 89 -1.89 -15.43 6.72
CA SER A 89 -3.22 -15.90 7.13
C SER A 89 -3.19 -16.14 8.64
N ASP A 90 -2.94 -17.38 9.08
CA ASP A 90 -2.63 -17.72 10.48
C ASP A 90 -1.17 -17.42 10.86
N ARG A 91 -0.29 -17.29 9.87
CA ARG A 91 1.13 -16.95 10.01
C ARG A 91 1.67 -16.29 8.75
N ILE A 92 2.82 -15.64 8.85
CA ILE A 92 3.56 -15.18 7.65
C ILE A 92 4.05 -16.39 6.83
N SER A 93 3.83 -16.34 5.52
CA SER A 93 4.35 -17.28 4.52
C SER A 93 4.85 -16.53 3.28
N ASN A 94 5.49 -17.24 2.34
CA ASN A 94 5.91 -16.70 1.05
C ASN A 94 6.71 -15.38 1.20
N GLN A 95 7.73 -15.36 2.07
CA GLN A 95 8.40 -14.12 2.45
C GLN A 95 9.65 -13.83 1.60
N VAL A 96 9.73 -12.60 1.11
CA VAL A 96 10.91 -11.99 0.50
C VAL A 96 11.29 -10.72 1.27
N VAL A 97 12.48 -10.70 1.87
CA VAL A 97 13.00 -9.53 2.59
C VAL A 97 13.28 -8.40 1.60
N ALA A 98 12.94 -7.17 1.98
CA ALA A 98 13.12 -6.00 1.13
C ALA A 98 14.61 -5.72 0.88
N GLN A 99 15.03 -5.89 -0.37
CA GLN A 99 16.40 -5.60 -0.85
C GLN A 99 16.35 -4.94 -2.23
N LYS A 100 17.51 -4.50 -2.73
CA LYS A 100 17.68 -3.84 -4.04
C LYS A 100 18.66 -4.58 -4.96
N ARG A 101 18.83 -5.89 -4.78
CA ARG A 101 19.74 -6.72 -5.60
C ARG A 101 19.16 -6.93 -7.00
N ALA A 102 20.03 -7.18 -7.99
CA ALA A 102 19.60 -7.39 -9.38
C ALA A 102 18.59 -8.53 -9.55
N SER A 103 18.74 -9.62 -8.79
CA SER A 103 17.83 -10.77 -8.81
C SER A 103 16.56 -10.61 -7.98
N GLN A 104 16.37 -9.45 -7.33
CA GLN A 104 15.27 -9.27 -6.37
C GLN A 104 13.90 -9.45 -7.02
N MET A 105 13.74 -8.90 -8.23
CA MET A 105 12.47 -8.99 -8.95
C MET A 105 12.11 -10.43 -9.31
N ASN A 106 13.10 -11.23 -9.73
CA ASN A 106 12.89 -12.65 -10.06
C ASN A 106 12.49 -13.45 -8.82
N LEU A 107 13.12 -13.19 -7.67
CA LEU A 107 12.72 -13.87 -6.44
C LEU A 107 11.29 -13.52 -6.02
N ILE A 108 10.87 -12.26 -6.18
CA ILE A 108 9.50 -11.84 -5.88
C ILE A 108 8.52 -12.55 -6.82
N LEU A 109 8.81 -12.58 -8.13
CA LEU A 109 8.03 -13.31 -9.14
C LEU A 109 7.83 -14.79 -8.77
N GLU A 110 8.93 -15.50 -8.51
CA GLU A 110 8.90 -16.93 -8.14
C GLU A 110 8.13 -17.18 -6.84
N THR A 111 8.24 -16.27 -5.88
CA THR A 111 7.55 -16.40 -4.60
C THR A 111 6.05 -16.16 -4.76
N LEU A 112 5.65 -15.17 -5.57
CA LEU A 112 4.25 -14.84 -5.87
C LEU A 112 3.55 -15.95 -6.65
N TYR A 113 4.25 -16.66 -7.53
CA TYR A 113 3.70 -17.80 -8.27
C TYR A 113 3.10 -18.88 -7.34
N ASN A 114 3.63 -18.99 -6.12
CA ASN A 114 3.19 -19.95 -5.11
C ASN A 114 2.23 -19.34 -4.06
N VAL A 115 1.64 -18.17 -4.33
CA VAL A 115 0.67 -17.53 -3.45
C VAL A 115 -0.74 -17.88 -3.92
N ASP A 116 -1.51 -18.51 -3.04
CA ASP A 116 -2.96 -18.69 -3.17
C ASP A 116 -3.60 -18.60 -1.77
N THR A 117 -4.92 -18.40 -1.73
CA THR A 117 -5.72 -18.40 -0.50
C THR A 117 -5.67 -19.76 0.19
N ASP A 118 -5.69 -19.76 1.53
CA ASP A 118 -5.64 -21.01 2.33
C ASP A 118 -6.90 -21.26 3.17
N PHE A 119 -7.99 -20.52 2.90
CA PHE A 119 -9.32 -20.62 3.55
C PHE A 119 -9.37 -20.32 5.04
N LYS A 120 -8.25 -19.92 5.64
CA LYS A 120 -8.20 -19.59 7.07
C LYS A 120 -8.70 -18.16 7.32
N GLU A 121 -8.93 -17.87 8.59
CA GLU A 121 -9.07 -16.50 9.05
C GLU A 121 -7.71 -15.82 9.12
N SER A 122 -7.71 -14.54 8.81
CA SER A 122 -6.52 -13.69 8.87
C SER A 122 -6.26 -13.27 10.32
N ASP A 123 -5.13 -13.69 10.88
CA ASP A 123 -4.73 -13.36 12.25
C ASP A 123 -3.84 -12.11 12.26
N PHE A 124 -4.48 -10.95 12.43
CA PHE A 124 -3.78 -9.67 12.51
C PHE A 124 -2.95 -9.52 13.79
N SER A 125 -3.30 -10.24 14.86
CA SER A 125 -2.50 -10.26 16.09
C SER A 125 -1.14 -10.89 15.83
N ARG A 126 -1.14 -12.01 15.10
CA ARG A 126 0.09 -12.69 14.70
C ARG A 126 0.87 -11.90 13.67
N LEU A 127 0.18 -11.29 12.69
CA LEU A 127 0.78 -10.38 11.74
C LEU A 127 1.57 -9.27 12.45
N TYR A 128 0.97 -8.61 13.44
CA TYR A 128 1.64 -7.57 14.22
C TYR A 128 2.91 -8.08 14.90
N ILE A 129 2.83 -9.23 15.58
CA ILE A 129 3.99 -9.84 16.27
C ILE A 129 5.12 -10.12 15.27
N ASP A 130 4.79 -10.71 14.12
CA ASP A 130 5.78 -11.07 13.12
C ASP A 130 6.38 -9.85 12.42
N VAL A 131 5.58 -8.82 12.10
CA VAL A 131 6.08 -7.54 11.56
C VAL A 131 7.03 -6.88 12.54
N LYS A 132 6.64 -6.74 13.81
CA LYS A 132 7.47 -6.14 14.87
C LYS A 132 8.82 -6.83 15.02
N ARG A 133 8.85 -8.17 14.89
CA ARG A 133 10.06 -8.97 15.04
C ARG A 133 10.95 -8.95 13.79
N LYS A 134 10.36 -9.01 12.59
CA LYS A 134 11.09 -9.23 11.33
C LYS A 134 11.38 -7.95 10.56
N ILE A 135 10.54 -6.93 10.68
CA ILE A 135 10.67 -5.65 9.96
C ILE A 135 11.05 -4.59 10.98
N THR A 136 12.34 -4.53 11.31
CA THR A 136 12.86 -3.64 12.35
C THR A 136 13.08 -2.20 11.87
N ASN A 137 13.20 -1.99 10.56
CA ASN A 137 13.34 -0.67 9.97
C ASN A 137 11.98 -0.07 9.62
N ARG A 138 11.83 1.24 9.82
CA ARG A 138 10.69 1.99 9.30
C ARG A 138 10.55 1.72 7.80
N SER A 139 9.36 1.31 7.39
CA SER A 139 9.08 0.76 6.07
C SER A 139 7.69 1.23 5.61
N LEU A 140 7.47 1.26 4.30
CA LEU A 140 6.14 1.34 3.72
C LEU A 140 5.53 -0.06 3.69
N LEU A 141 4.37 -0.24 4.30
CA LEU A 141 3.61 -1.49 4.25
C LEU A 141 2.34 -1.24 3.44
N LEU A 142 2.25 -1.90 2.28
CA LEU A 142 1.06 -1.93 1.44
C LEU A 142 0.29 -3.22 1.75
N LEU A 143 -0.74 -3.10 2.58
CA LEU A 143 -1.52 -4.24 3.07
C LEU A 143 -2.75 -4.43 2.19
N TYR A 144 -2.73 -5.50 1.38
CA TYR A 144 -3.88 -5.92 0.58
C TYR A 144 -4.74 -6.86 1.42
N THR A 145 -5.92 -6.39 1.83
CA THR A 145 -6.89 -7.13 2.65
C THR A 145 -8.29 -6.60 2.37
N ASN A 146 -9.31 -7.23 2.93
CA ASN A 146 -10.69 -6.76 2.79
C ASN A 146 -11.43 -6.89 4.12
N PHE A 147 -12.22 -5.87 4.47
CA PHE A 147 -13.12 -5.88 5.62
C PHE A 147 -14.55 -5.76 5.12
N GLU A 148 -15.40 -6.73 5.44
CA GLU A 148 -16.81 -6.71 5.02
C GLU A 148 -17.65 -5.75 5.86
N THR A 149 -17.34 -5.62 7.15
CA THR A 149 -18.10 -4.78 8.10
C THR A 149 -17.18 -3.95 9.00
N LEU A 150 -17.75 -2.90 9.60
CA LEU A 150 -17.03 -2.05 10.56
C LEU A 150 -16.61 -2.84 11.81
N ASP A 151 -17.45 -3.76 12.29
CA ASP A 151 -17.13 -4.63 13.44
C ASP A 151 -15.93 -5.53 13.14
N ALA A 152 -15.85 -6.05 11.91
CA ALA A 152 -14.71 -6.86 11.47
C ALA A 152 -13.41 -6.05 11.51
N LEU A 153 -13.45 -4.78 11.07
CA LEU A 153 -12.32 -3.86 11.19
C LEU A 153 -11.97 -3.59 12.66
N HIS A 154 -12.94 -3.24 13.50
CA HIS A 154 -12.70 -2.85 14.89
C HIS A 154 -11.99 -3.93 15.70
N ARG A 155 -12.27 -5.22 15.41
CA ARG A 155 -11.53 -6.35 16.01
C ARG A 155 -10.04 -6.34 15.68
N GLN A 156 -9.67 -5.87 14.48
CA GLN A 156 -8.28 -5.86 14.01
C GLN A 156 -7.56 -4.52 14.21
N LEU A 157 -8.33 -3.45 14.44
CA LEU A 157 -7.85 -2.09 14.52
C LEU A 157 -6.71 -1.88 15.54
N PRO A 158 -6.71 -2.45 16.76
CA PRO A 158 -5.59 -2.29 17.69
C PRO A 158 -4.25 -2.77 17.12
N TYR A 159 -4.26 -3.85 16.34
CA TYR A 159 -3.06 -4.40 15.70
C TYR A 159 -2.59 -3.53 14.53
N LEU A 160 -3.52 -3.04 13.71
CA LEU A 160 -3.23 -2.12 12.61
C LEU A 160 -2.63 -0.81 13.13
N GLN A 161 -3.19 -0.25 14.20
CA GLN A 161 -2.63 0.93 14.88
C GLN A 161 -1.23 0.66 15.42
N ALA A 162 -1.00 -0.51 16.03
CA ALA A 162 0.31 -0.87 16.56
C ALA A 162 1.37 -1.02 15.45
N ILE A 163 0.99 -1.51 14.27
CA ILE A 163 1.85 -1.54 13.07
C ILE A 163 2.12 -0.10 12.58
N ALA A 164 1.08 0.71 12.46
CA ALA A 164 1.14 2.08 11.94
C ALA A 164 2.00 3.04 12.80
N LYS A 165 2.19 2.74 14.09
CA LYS A 165 3.12 3.49 14.96
C LYS A 165 4.57 3.41 14.49
N ASN A 166 5.00 2.28 13.94
CA ASN A 166 6.41 2.04 13.55
C ASN A 166 6.63 2.11 12.03
N HIS A 167 5.59 1.83 11.24
CA HIS A 167 5.65 1.77 9.79
C HIS A 167 4.60 2.66 9.17
N LEU A 168 4.85 3.16 7.96
CA LEU A 168 3.80 3.82 7.19
C LEU A 168 2.90 2.73 6.61
N LEU A 169 1.69 2.59 7.16
CA LEU A 169 0.73 1.58 6.75
C LEU A 169 -0.28 2.17 5.77
N VAL A 170 -0.40 1.54 4.61
CA VAL A 170 -1.46 1.79 3.62
C VAL A 170 -2.30 0.52 3.53
N ILE A 171 -3.58 0.61 3.84
CA ILE A 171 -4.52 -0.51 3.69
C ILE A 171 -5.25 -0.37 2.37
N ILE A 172 -5.18 -1.42 1.57
CA ILE A 172 -5.73 -1.48 0.22
C ILE A 172 -6.84 -2.51 0.23
N PHE A 173 -8.06 -2.05 -0.05
CA PHE A 173 -9.27 -2.87 -0.02
C PHE A 173 -10.19 -2.52 -1.18
N PHE A 174 -11.17 -3.41 -1.39
CA PHE A 174 -11.88 -3.51 -2.65
C PHE A 174 -13.31 -2.97 -2.56
N GLU A 175 -13.72 -2.25 -3.59
CA GLU A 175 -15.12 -1.98 -3.88
C GLU A 175 -15.74 -3.16 -4.63
N ASN A 176 -17.01 -3.44 -4.35
CA ASN A 176 -17.79 -4.40 -5.13
C ASN A 176 -18.56 -3.62 -6.21
N THR A 177 -18.27 -3.91 -7.49
CA THR A 177 -18.92 -3.24 -8.64
C THR A 177 -20.35 -3.71 -8.85
N GLU A 178 -20.66 -4.98 -8.60
CA GLU A 178 -22.02 -5.53 -8.71
C GLU A 178 -22.99 -4.75 -7.80
N LEU A 179 -22.55 -4.43 -6.57
CA LEU A 179 -23.35 -3.61 -5.66
C LEU A 179 -23.57 -2.18 -6.18
N LYS A 180 -22.63 -1.61 -6.94
CA LYS A 180 -22.82 -0.27 -7.55
C LYS A 180 -23.79 -0.34 -8.72
N GLU A 181 -23.72 -1.37 -9.55
CA GLU A 181 -24.62 -1.58 -10.68
C GLU A 181 -26.07 -1.73 -10.20
N MET A 182 -26.30 -2.48 -9.13
CA MET A 182 -27.61 -2.61 -8.46
C MET A 182 -28.20 -1.27 -7.98
N LEU A 183 -27.38 -0.24 -7.73
CA LEU A 183 -27.89 1.08 -7.37
C LEU A 183 -28.45 1.87 -8.55
N ILE A 184 -27.97 1.58 -9.76
CA ILE A 184 -28.31 2.32 -10.98
C ILE A 184 -29.59 1.77 -11.61
N GLU A 185 -29.83 0.46 -11.47
CA GLU A 185 -31.02 -0.18 -12.03
C GLU A 185 -32.33 0.37 -11.43
N GLU A 186 -33.34 0.51 -12.30
CA GLU A 186 -34.71 0.79 -11.90
C GLU A 186 -35.29 -0.44 -11.19
N VAL A 187 -36.03 -0.19 -10.11
CA VAL A 187 -36.56 -1.24 -9.24
C VAL A 187 -38.09 -1.17 -9.22
N ASP A 188 -38.72 -2.26 -9.60
CA ASP A 188 -40.17 -2.37 -9.78
C ASP A 188 -40.82 -3.31 -8.75
N THR A 189 -40.03 -4.14 -8.06
CA THR A 189 -40.53 -5.07 -7.05
C THR A 189 -40.04 -4.75 -5.63
N THR A 190 -40.83 -5.11 -4.61
CA THR A 190 -40.44 -4.95 -3.20
C THR A 190 -39.14 -5.67 -2.86
N ARG A 191 -38.86 -6.80 -3.54
CA ARG A 191 -37.62 -7.54 -3.40
C ARG A 191 -36.43 -6.75 -3.93
N GLU A 192 -36.54 -6.17 -5.12
CA GLU A 192 -35.49 -5.32 -5.69
C GLU A 192 -35.21 -4.09 -4.84
N ILE A 193 -36.24 -3.47 -4.25
CA ILE A 193 -36.07 -2.37 -3.28
C ILE A 193 -35.26 -2.84 -2.06
N PHE A 194 -35.54 -4.03 -1.54
CA PHE A 194 -34.81 -4.61 -0.42
C PHE A 194 -33.33 -4.88 -0.77
N ASP A 195 -33.10 -5.52 -1.92
CA ASP A 195 -31.75 -5.83 -2.41
C ASP A 195 -30.93 -4.54 -2.64
N LYS A 196 -31.54 -3.50 -3.22
CA LYS A 196 -30.94 -2.17 -3.38
C LYS A 196 -30.59 -1.51 -2.05
N THR A 197 -31.49 -1.58 -1.07
CA THR A 197 -31.25 -1.03 0.29
C THR A 197 -30.06 -1.74 0.97
N ILE A 198 -29.94 -3.05 0.79
CA ILE A 198 -28.80 -3.82 1.30
C ILE A 198 -27.50 -3.39 0.60
N ALA A 199 -27.51 -3.23 -0.72
CA ALA A 199 -26.35 -2.76 -1.48
C ALA A 199 -25.88 -1.37 -1.02
N GLU A 200 -26.81 -0.43 -0.81
CA GLU A 200 -26.52 0.90 -0.25
C GLU A 200 -25.86 0.81 1.12
N LYS A 201 -26.38 -0.05 2.00
CA LYS A 201 -25.81 -0.27 3.34
C LYS A 201 -24.36 -0.76 3.26
N PHE A 202 -24.06 -1.75 2.41
CA PHE A 202 -22.70 -2.25 2.26
C PHE A 202 -21.73 -1.21 1.72
N ILE A 203 -22.16 -0.42 0.72
CA ILE A 203 -21.36 0.69 0.18
C ILE A 203 -21.10 1.75 1.27
N TYR A 204 -22.11 2.05 2.08
CA TYR A 204 -21.97 2.97 3.21
C TYR A 204 -21.00 2.44 4.27
N GLU A 205 -21.05 1.15 4.61
CA GLU A 205 -20.10 0.53 5.54
C GLU A 205 -18.64 0.62 5.06
N LYS A 206 -18.37 0.45 3.75
CA LYS A 206 -17.03 0.66 3.20
C LYS A 206 -16.51 2.09 3.42
N LYS A 207 -17.39 3.09 3.24
CA LYS A 207 -17.03 4.50 3.53
C LYS A 207 -16.76 4.72 5.02
N LEU A 208 -17.53 4.08 5.90
CA LEU A 208 -17.26 4.13 7.34
C LEU A 208 -15.92 3.52 7.71
N ILE A 209 -15.55 2.38 7.11
CA ILE A 209 -14.25 1.73 7.29
C ILE A 209 -13.10 2.66 6.89
N VAL A 210 -13.20 3.31 5.72
CA VAL A 210 -12.22 4.32 5.26
C VAL A 210 -12.07 5.43 6.30
N ASN A 211 -13.19 6.01 6.73
CA ASN A 211 -13.19 7.11 7.69
C ASN A 211 -12.59 6.69 9.03
N GLU A 212 -12.91 5.48 9.49
CA GLU A 212 -12.42 4.95 10.75
C GLU A 212 -10.90 4.74 10.72
N LEU A 213 -10.35 4.18 9.64
CA LEU A 213 -8.91 4.02 9.45
C LEU A 213 -8.19 5.38 9.40
N ASN A 214 -8.75 6.34 8.66
CA ASN A 214 -8.18 7.68 8.52
C ASN A 214 -8.13 8.45 9.84
N LYS A 215 -9.09 8.26 10.76
CA LYS A 215 -9.06 8.85 12.12
C LYS A 215 -7.79 8.50 12.89
N TYR A 216 -7.19 7.33 12.61
CA TYR A 216 -5.96 6.87 13.25
C TYR A 216 -4.71 7.10 12.39
N GLY A 217 -4.81 7.91 11.33
CA GLY A 217 -3.68 8.23 10.44
C GLY A 217 -3.25 7.06 9.54
N ILE A 218 -4.05 6.00 9.45
CA ILE A 218 -3.78 4.87 8.55
C ILE A 218 -4.29 5.26 7.17
N GLN A 219 -3.39 5.30 6.18
CA GLN A 219 -3.77 5.65 4.82
C GLN A 219 -4.53 4.49 4.16
N THR A 220 -5.47 4.81 3.28
CA THR A 220 -6.31 3.80 2.63
C THR A 220 -6.37 3.98 1.13
N ILE A 221 -6.55 2.88 0.41
CA ILE A 221 -7.00 2.86 -0.99
C ILE A 221 -8.26 1.98 -1.02
N LEU A 222 -9.40 2.60 -1.28
CA LEU A 222 -10.65 1.91 -1.61
C LEU A 222 -10.83 2.02 -3.12
N THR A 223 -10.84 0.90 -3.82
CA THR A 223 -10.85 0.88 -5.29
C THR A 223 -11.50 -0.39 -5.82
N GLU A 224 -12.04 -0.31 -7.03
CA GLU A 224 -12.40 -1.49 -7.80
C GLU A 224 -11.14 -2.33 -8.12
N PRO A 225 -11.24 -3.67 -8.14
CA PRO A 225 -10.10 -4.56 -8.39
C PRO A 225 -9.32 -4.23 -9.68
N GLN A 226 -10.02 -3.90 -10.76
CA GLN A 226 -9.44 -3.50 -12.04
C GLN A 226 -8.49 -2.27 -11.94
N HIS A 227 -8.78 -1.35 -11.03
CA HIS A 227 -8.00 -0.12 -10.84
C HIS A 227 -6.94 -0.23 -9.73
N LEU A 228 -6.89 -1.37 -9.02
CA LEU A 228 -6.01 -1.62 -7.87
C LEU A 228 -4.56 -1.26 -8.15
N THR A 229 -4.00 -1.79 -9.23
CA THR A 229 -2.59 -1.61 -9.57
C THR A 229 -2.26 -0.14 -9.81
N VAL A 230 -3.05 0.55 -10.63
CA VAL A 230 -2.84 1.97 -10.95
C VAL A 230 -2.95 2.85 -9.71
N ASN A 231 -3.99 2.63 -8.90
CA ASN A 231 -4.20 3.41 -7.67
C ASN A 231 -3.11 3.17 -6.64
N THR A 232 -2.62 1.93 -6.53
CA THR A 232 -1.49 1.62 -5.63
C THR A 232 -0.20 2.31 -6.10
N ILE A 233 0.06 2.36 -7.41
CA ILE A 233 1.23 3.05 -7.96
C ILE A 233 1.17 4.54 -7.64
N ASN A 234 0.02 5.16 -7.91
CA ASN A 234 -0.19 6.57 -7.66
C ASN A 234 0.00 6.89 -6.18
N LYS A 235 -0.50 6.04 -5.29
CA LYS A 235 -0.33 6.20 -3.84
C LYS A 235 1.12 6.08 -3.40
N TYR A 236 1.86 5.10 -3.92
CA TYR A 236 3.29 4.97 -3.66
C TYR A 236 4.07 6.21 -4.14
N LEU A 237 3.80 6.70 -5.35
CA LEU A 237 4.45 7.89 -5.89
C LEU A 237 4.10 9.16 -5.09
N GLU A 238 2.84 9.30 -4.64
CA GLU A 238 2.40 10.39 -3.75
C GLU A 238 3.18 10.37 -2.43
N ILE A 239 3.28 9.20 -1.79
CA ILE A 239 3.99 9.00 -0.53
C ILE A 239 5.47 9.36 -0.68
N LYS A 240 6.11 8.90 -1.78
CA LYS A 240 7.51 9.19 -2.07
C LYS A 240 7.73 10.68 -2.33
N ALA A 241 6.89 11.32 -3.12
CA ALA A 241 6.98 12.75 -3.43
C ALA A 241 6.82 13.64 -2.18
N ARG A 242 6.00 13.21 -1.21
CA ARG A 242 5.79 13.92 0.06
C ARG A 242 6.86 13.65 1.12
N GLY A 243 7.78 12.71 0.89
CA GLY A 243 8.80 12.33 1.87
C GLY A 243 8.23 11.79 3.18
N LEU A 244 7.09 11.08 3.13
CA LEU A 244 6.39 10.58 4.34
C LEU A 244 7.07 9.36 5.00
N LEU A 245 8.14 8.85 4.39
CA LEU A 245 8.88 7.67 4.81
C LEU A 245 10.28 8.04 5.30
#